data_AF-A0A7C4BMR0-F1
#
_entry.id   AF-A0A7C4BMR0-F1
#
_cell.length_a   1.000
_cell.length_b   1.000
_cell.length_c   1.000
_cell.angle_alpha   90.00
_cell.angle_beta   90.00
_cell.angle_gamma   90.00
#
_symmetry.space_group_name_H-M   'P 1'
#
loop_
_entity.id
_entity.type
_entity.pdbx_description
1 polymer ?
#
loop_
_entity_poly.entity_id
_entity_poly.type
_entity_poly.pdbx_seq_one_letter_code
_entity_poly.pdbx_strand_id
1 'polypeptide(L)'
;MTVMKFGGSSVANASAMLNVLKIISANNSKKLVVLSACKGVTDLLIEVANFSLQNLSKATEIIDEISKHHKQIIENTLKTELRNKAREEI
;
A
#
# COMPACT_ATOMS: atom_id res chain seq x y z
N MET A 1 13.49 9.02 -20.81
CA MET A 1 12.38 8.40 -20.07
C MET A 1 13.00 7.56 -18.97
N THR A 2 12.59 7.75 -17.71
CA THR A 2 13.21 7.08 -16.56
C THR A 2 12.25 6.08 -15.94
N VAL A 3 12.72 4.86 -15.66
CA VAL A 3 11.96 3.87 -14.90
C VAL A 3 12.41 3.92 -13.45
N MET A 4 11.47 4.04 -12.51
CA MET A 4 11.75 4.14 -11.08
C MET A 4 11.00 3.04 -10.35
N LYS A 5 11.75 2.15 -9.69
CA LYS A 5 11.18 1.06 -8.89
C LYS A 5 11.34 1.34 -7.41
N PHE A 6 10.25 1.21 -6.66
CA PHE A 6 10.23 1.33 -5.21
C PHE A 6 9.84 -0.01 -4.58
N GLY A 7 10.63 -0.48 -3.61
CA GLY A 7 10.35 -1.72 -2.88
C GLY A 7 9.34 -1.51 -1.75
N GLY A 8 8.91 -2.60 -1.11
CA GLY A 8 7.86 -2.53 -0.10
C GLY A 8 8.21 -1.65 1.11
N SER A 9 9.48 -1.59 1.52
CA SER A 9 9.93 -0.67 2.57
C SER A 9 9.79 0.80 2.18
N SER A 10 9.98 1.13 0.91
CA SER A 10 9.84 2.49 0.37
C SER A 10 8.39 2.96 0.31
N VAL A 11 7.43 2.03 0.35
CA VAL A 11 5.99 2.31 0.35
C VAL A 11 5.29 1.74 1.59
N ALA A 12 6.03 1.56 2.70
CA ALA A 12 5.53 0.86 3.88
C ALA A 12 4.46 1.62 4.67
N ASN A 13 4.36 2.94 4.53
CA ASN A 13 3.39 3.77 5.25
C ASN A 13 3.27 5.15 4.56
N ALA A 14 2.38 6.00 5.08
CA ALA A 14 2.12 7.32 4.53
C ALA A 14 3.40 8.19 4.42
N SER A 15 4.24 8.22 5.45
CA SER A 15 5.48 9.00 5.43
C SER A 15 6.42 8.53 4.33
N ALA A 16 6.58 7.20 4.19
CA ALA A 16 7.40 6.60 3.14
C ALA A 16 6.85 6.92 1.73
N MET A 17 5.53 6.81 1.52
CA MET A 17 4.89 7.15 0.26
C MET A 17 5.04 8.63 -0.10
N LEU A 18 4.92 9.55 0.87
CA LEU A 18 5.13 10.98 0.65
C LEU A 18 6.60 11.28 0.29
N ASN A 19 7.57 10.55 0.84
CA ASN A 19 8.96 10.67 0.44
C ASN A 19 9.19 10.17 -0.99
N VAL A 20 8.57 9.05 -1.38
CA VAL A 20 8.58 8.56 -2.77
C VAL A 20 7.98 9.59 -3.72
N LEU A 21 6.86 10.21 -3.36
CA LEU A 21 6.23 11.28 -4.14
C LEU A 21 7.19 12.47 -4.36
N LYS A 22 7.93 12.90 -3.33
CA LYS A 22 8.92 13.97 -3.46
C LYS A 22 10.02 13.62 -4.48
N ILE A 23 10.50 12.37 -4.47
CA ILE A 23 11.53 11.91 -5.41
C ILE A 23 10.98 11.91 -6.85
N ILE A 24 9.76 11.38 -7.06
CA ILE A 24 9.14 11.32 -8.38
C ILE A 24 8.87 12.73 -8.94
N SER A 25 8.45 13.66 -8.08
CA SER A 25 8.09 15.03 -8.43
C SER A 25 9.28 16.00 -8.52
N ALA A 26 10.51 15.56 -8.26
CA ALA A 26 11.68 16.42 -8.24
C ALA A 26 12.03 17.08 -9.60
N ASN A 27 11.52 16.54 -10.71
CA ASN A 27 11.63 17.15 -12.03
C ASN A 27 10.46 16.73 -12.92
N ASN A 28 10.27 17.38 -14.06
CA ASN A 28 9.15 17.12 -14.98
C ASN A 28 9.47 16.11 -16.10
N SER A 29 10.53 15.30 -15.97
CA SER A 29 10.82 14.27 -16.96
C SER A 29 9.73 13.19 -17.00
N LYS A 30 9.52 12.58 -18.17
CA LYS A 30 8.62 11.42 -18.35
C LYS A 30 9.17 10.21 -17.58
N LYS A 31 8.35 9.68 -16.66
CA LYS A 31 8.70 8.58 -15.76
C LYS A 31 7.71 7.42 -15.86
N LEU A 32 8.20 6.21 -15.67
CA LEU A 32 7.42 5.02 -15.38
C LEU A 32 7.71 4.59 -13.93
N VAL A 33 6.68 4.50 -13.10
CA VAL A 33 6.82 4.14 -11.68
C VAL A 33 6.32 2.72 -11.47
N VAL A 34 7.16 1.88 -10.87
CA VAL A 34 6.84 0.48 -10.54
C VAL A 34 6.92 0.33 -9.02
N LEU A 35 5.85 -0.16 -8.40
CA LEU A 35 5.75 -0.34 -6.95
C LEU A 35 5.65 -1.84 -6.63
N SER A 36 6.36 -2.27 -5.60
CA SER A 36 6.00 -3.49 -4.86
C SER A 36 4.79 -3.20 -3.95
N ALA A 37 4.14 -4.25 -3.42
CA ALA A 37 3.19 -4.09 -2.32
C ALA A 37 3.86 -3.47 -1.07
N CYS A 38 3.07 -2.90 -0.16
CA CYS A 38 3.54 -2.37 1.13
C CYS A 38 4.31 -3.45 1.91
N LYS A 39 5.34 -3.04 2.66
CA LYS A 39 6.20 -3.97 3.43
C LYS A 39 5.37 -4.97 4.24
N GLY A 40 5.64 -6.26 4.06
CA GLY A 40 4.97 -7.35 4.78
C GLY A 40 3.61 -7.77 4.22
N VAL A 41 2.96 -6.96 3.37
CA VAL A 41 1.62 -7.29 2.86
C VAL A 41 1.62 -8.55 1.99
N THR A 42 2.63 -8.76 1.16
CA THR A 42 2.73 -10.00 0.36
C THR A 42 2.82 -11.23 1.24
N ASP A 43 3.59 -11.17 2.33
CA ASP A 43 3.74 -12.29 3.27
C ASP A 43 2.41 -12.55 4.00
N LEU A 44 1.73 -11.49 4.48
CA LEU A 44 0.41 -11.61 5.09
C LEU A 44 -0.63 -12.22 4.12
N LEU A 45 -0.60 -11.87 2.83
CA LEU A 45 -1.49 -12.47 1.84
C LEU A 45 -1.22 -13.97 1.62
N ILE A 46 0.05 -14.38 1.68
CA ILE A 46 0.42 -15.80 1.65
C ILE A 46 -0.11 -16.51 2.90
N GLU A 47 -0.01 -15.89 4.08
CA GLU A 47 -0.58 -16.44 5.32
C GLU A 47 -2.10 -16.59 5.24
N VAL A 48 -2.82 -15.61 4.70
CA VAL A 48 -4.26 -15.71 4.44
C VAL A 48 -4.57 -16.93 3.57
N ALA A 49 -3.83 -17.12 2.47
CA ALA A 49 -4.04 -18.25 1.58
C ALA A 49 -3.87 -19.59 2.32
N ASN A 50 -2.84 -19.70 3.17
CA ASN A 50 -2.56 -20.91 3.96
C ASN A 50 -3.66 -21.20 4.99
N PHE A 51 -4.19 -20.17 5.66
CA PHE A 51 -5.23 -20.35 6.69
C PHE A 51 -6.65 -20.41 6.12
N SER A 52 -6.89 -19.99 4.88
CA SER A 52 -8.24 -19.83 4.31
C SER A 52 -9.14 -21.07 4.41
N LEU A 53 -8.57 -22.28 4.27
CA LEU A 53 -9.28 -23.55 4.35
C LEU A 53 -9.16 -24.27 5.70
N GLN A 54 -8.25 -23.82 6.56
CA GLN A 54 -7.92 -24.49 7.83
C GLN A 54 -8.46 -23.73 9.05
N ASN A 55 -8.38 -22.40 9.01
CA ASN A 55 -8.78 -21.51 10.08
C ASN A 55 -9.25 -20.18 9.49
N LEU A 56 -10.52 -20.15 9.07
CA LEU A 56 -11.12 -18.96 8.47
C LEU A 56 -11.07 -17.75 9.40
N SER A 57 -11.24 -17.94 10.72
CA SER A 57 -11.15 -16.82 11.68
C SER A 57 -9.76 -16.18 11.67
N LYS A 58 -8.69 -16.97 11.59
CA LYS A 58 -7.33 -16.44 11.51
C LYS A 58 -7.07 -15.73 10.18
N ALA A 59 -7.56 -16.30 9.08
CA ALA A 59 -7.47 -15.66 7.77
C ALA A 59 -8.18 -14.29 7.75
N THR A 60 -9.37 -14.19 8.35
CA THR A 60 -10.11 -12.93 8.47
C THR A 60 -9.36 -11.90 9.32
N GLU A 61 -8.77 -12.31 10.46
CA GLU A 61 -7.97 -11.41 11.30
C GLU A 61 -6.81 -10.76 10.53
N ILE A 62 -6.10 -11.56 9.70
CA ILE A 62 -5.00 -11.06 8.88
C ILE A 62 -5.50 -10.12 7.77
N ILE A 63 -6.66 -10.41 7.16
CA ILE A 63 -7.30 -9.50 6.20
C ILE A 63 -7.68 -8.17 6.87
N ASP A 64 -8.20 -8.19 8.08
CA ASP A 64 -8.50 -6.98 8.84
C ASP A 64 -7.25 -6.15 9.15
N GLU A 65 -6.12 -6.81 9.45
CA GLU A 65 -4.83 -6.15 9.60
C GLU A 65 -4.39 -5.44 8.30
N ILE A 66 -4.45 -6.16 7.16
CA ILE A 66 -4.14 -5.60 5.84
C ILE A 66 -5.06 -4.41 5.53
N SER A 67 -6.36 -4.54 5.78
CA SER A 67 -7.35 -3.46 5.55
C SER A 67 -7.04 -2.24 6.42
N LYS A 68 -6.79 -2.44 7.72
CA LYS A 68 -6.44 -1.36 8.66
C LYS A 68 -5.18 -0.63 8.22
N HIS A 69 -4.15 -1.35 7.76
CA HIS A 69 -2.92 -0.76 7.25
C HIS A 69 -3.17 0.19 6.07
N HIS A 70 -3.92 -0.26 5.07
CA HIS A 70 -4.23 0.57 3.89
C HIS A 70 -5.13 1.75 4.23
N LYS A 71 -6.13 1.56 5.12
CA LYS A 71 -6.98 2.66 5.63
C LYS A 71 -6.13 3.74 6.30
N GLN A 72 -5.18 3.36 7.15
CA GLN A 72 -4.26 4.32 7.79
C GLN A 72 -3.39 5.08 6.76
N ILE A 73 -2.94 4.42 5.70
CA ILE A 73 -2.19 5.08 4.62
C ILE A 73 -3.08 6.12 3.91
N ILE A 74 -4.31 5.76 3.56
CA ILE A 74 -5.28 6.66 2.91
C ILE A 74 -5.53 7.90 3.76
N GLU A 75 -5.80 7.71 5.06
CA GLU A 75 -6.04 8.80 6.00
C GLU A 75 -4.88 9.79 6.10
N ASN A 76 -3.65 9.27 6.03
CA ASN A 76 -2.46 10.08 6.30
C ASN A 76 -1.76 10.58 5.03
N THR A 77 -2.25 10.21 3.84
CA THR A 77 -1.61 10.58 2.55
C THR A 77 -2.51 11.43 1.66
N LEU A 78 -3.82 11.14 1.59
CA LEU A 78 -4.72 11.75 0.61
C LEU A 78 -5.46 12.98 1.14
N LYS A 79 -5.68 13.95 0.26
CA LYS A 79 -6.58 15.09 0.50
C LYS A 79 -8.04 14.63 0.54
N THR A 80 -8.92 15.40 1.17
CA THR A 80 -10.31 15.03 1.50
C THR A 80 -11.09 14.42 0.32
N GLU A 81 -11.07 15.03 -0.86
CA GLU A 81 -11.81 14.53 -2.02
C GLU A 81 -11.33 13.13 -2.48
N LEU A 82 -10.02 12.99 -2.74
CA LEU A 82 -9.42 11.71 -3.14
C LEU A 82 -9.51 10.65 -2.04
N ARG A 83 -9.45 11.07 -0.78
CA ARG A 83 -9.59 10.20 0.39
C ARG A 83 -10.98 9.59 0.47
N ASN A 84 -12.03 10.39 0.26
CA ASN A 84 -13.40 9.91 0.27
C ASN A 84 -13.62 8.88 -0.84
N LYS A 85 -13.14 9.17 -2.05
CA LYS A 85 -13.20 8.22 -3.16
C LYS A 85 -12.46 6.91 -2.83
N ALA A 86 -11.25 7.00 -2.27
CA ALA A 86 -10.47 5.81 -1.90
C ALA A 86 -11.15 4.97 -0.79
N ARG A 87 -11.94 5.59 0.10
CA ARG A 87 -12.70 4.88 1.13
C ARG A 87 -13.91 4.12 0.58
N GLU A 88 -14.48 4.54 -0.55
CA GLU A 88 -15.60 3.83 -1.17
C GLU A 88 -15.16 2.51 -1.83
N GLU A 89 -13.86 2.38 -2.14
CA GLU A 89 -13.28 1.20 -2.79
C GLU A 89 -12.71 0.14 -1.81
N ILE A 90 -12.75 0.38 -0.49
CA ILE A 90 -12.17 -0.49 0.57
C ILE A 90 -13.17 -0.76 1.70
#